data_AF-A0A8B9VIN3-F1
#
_entry.id   AF-A0A8B9VIN3-F1
#
_cell.length_a   1.000
_cell.length_b   1.000
_cell.length_c   1.000
_cell.angle_alpha   90.00
_cell.angle_beta   90.00
_cell.angle_gamma   90.00
#
_symmetry.space_group_name_H-M   'P 1'
#
loop_
_entity.id
_entity.type
_entity.pdbx_description
1 polymer ?
#
loop_
_entity_poly.entity_id
_entity_poly.type
_entity_poly.pdbx_seq_one_letter_code
_entity_poly.pdbx_strand_id
1 'polypeptide(L)'
;MVEDQRRSTDRFSEHIRAMRTHLYLIFLAAGIYAAPHISNIAELLSLLQQMKNSMTGDSLNLRIETPASIDNVNCIDTLFEGVELLKNNSDLKKFSVFFQKFERLKQSLIPSLAEEGECETERRNTTKFIEKLITFIRKLSKGKRA
;
A
#
# COMPACT_ATOMS: atom_id res chain seq x y z
N MET A 1 -16.37 65.03 -5.78
CA MET A 1 -17.05 63.79 -5.32
C MET A 1 -16.87 62.60 -6.27
N VAL A 2 -16.23 62.75 -7.44
CA VAL A 2 -16.07 61.66 -8.43
C VAL A 2 -14.74 60.90 -8.24
N GLU A 3 -13.68 61.59 -7.80
CA GLU A 3 -12.36 61.00 -7.56
C GLU A 3 -12.34 59.97 -6.43
N ASP A 4 -13.14 60.17 -5.38
CA ASP A 4 -13.18 59.28 -4.21
C ASP A 4 -13.83 57.93 -4.55
N GLN A 5 -14.84 57.97 -5.43
CA GLN A 5 -15.52 56.77 -5.92
C GLN A 5 -14.63 55.96 -6.86
N ARG A 6 -13.82 56.63 -7.70
CA ARG A 6 -12.82 55.99 -8.59
C ARG A 6 -11.71 55.29 -7.80
N ARG A 7 -11.20 55.96 -6.76
CA ARG A 7 -10.15 55.43 -5.89
C ARG A 7 -10.64 54.23 -5.06
N SER A 8 -11.92 54.24 -4.68
CA SER A 8 -12.58 53.13 -3.99
C SER A 8 -12.73 51.91 -4.91
N THR A 9 -13.16 52.09 -6.16
CA THR A 9 -13.32 51.00 -7.12
C THR A 9 -12.00 50.34 -7.54
N ASP A 10 -10.92 51.12 -7.66
CA ASP A 10 -9.60 50.58 -7.99
C ASP A 10 -9.05 49.69 -6.87
N ARG A 11 -9.22 50.10 -5.60
CA ARG A 11 -8.80 49.32 -4.44
C ARG A 11 -9.62 48.01 -4.32
N PHE A 12 -10.92 48.07 -4.63
CA PHE A 12 -11.80 46.88 -4.61
C PHE A 12 -11.42 45.88 -5.72
N SER A 13 -11.07 46.37 -6.91
CA SER A 13 -10.61 45.56 -8.05
C SER A 13 -9.31 44.81 -7.74
N GLU A 14 -8.34 45.48 -7.10
CA GLU A 14 -7.08 44.85 -6.68
C GLU A 14 -7.30 43.77 -5.61
N HIS A 15 -8.20 43.99 -4.65
CA HIS A 15 -8.55 42.97 -3.66
C HIS A 15 -9.19 41.72 -4.28
N ILE A 16 -10.07 41.88 -5.28
CA ILE A 16 -10.66 40.75 -6.01
C ILE A 16 -9.58 40.00 -6.80
N ARG A 17 -8.65 40.71 -7.44
CA ARG A 17 -7.54 40.10 -8.20
C ARG A 17 -6.58 39.34 -7.28
N ALA A 18 -6.23 39.89 -6.12
CA ALA A 18 -5.43 39.24 -5.10
C ALA A 18 -6.12 38.00 -4.52
N MET A 19 -7.42 38.08 -4.21
CA MET A 19 -8.17 36.95 -3.69
C MET A 19 -8.27 35.81 -4.70
N ARG A 20 -8.44 36.13 -6.00
CA ARG A 20 -8.52 35.15 -7.09
C ARG A 20 -7.20 34.42 -7.32
N THR A 21 -6.07 35.11 -7.21
CA THR A 21 -4.73 34.49 -7.32
C THR A 21 -4.43 33.54 -6.16
N HIS A 22 -4.81 33.91 -4.92
CA HIS A 22 -4.73 32.99 -3.79
C HIS A 22 -5.61 31.75 -3.96
N LEU A 23 -6.83 31.90 -4.49
CA LEU A 23 -7.71 30.78 -4.82
C LEU A 23 -7.06 29.83 -5.85
N TYR A 24 -6.47 30.35 -6.93
CA TYR A 24 -5.78 29.51 -7.92
C TYR A 24 -4.55 28.78 -7.34
N LEU A 25 -3.80 29.42 -6.44
CA LEU A 25 -2.66 28.79 -5.75
C LEU A 25 -3.10 27.65 -4.81
N ILE A 26 -4.24 27.81 -4.12
CA ILE A 26 -4.82 26.75 -3.26
C ILE A 26 -5.28 25.55 -4.11
N PHE A 27 -5.90 25.79 -5.27
CA PHE A 27 -6.29 24.72 -6.20
C PHE A 27 -5.08 23.97 -6.81
N LEU A 28 -3.97 24.67 -7.07
CA LEU A 28 -2.71 24.05 -7.51
C LEU A 28 -2.06 23.17 -6.43
N ALA A 29 -2.12 23.58 -5.15
CA ALA A 29 -1.60 22.79 -4.03
C ALA A 29 -2.44 21.54 -3.73
N ALA A 30 -3.74 21.57 -4.00
CA ALA A 30 -4.65 20.43 -3.80
C ALA A 30 -4.56 19.37 -4.92
N GLY A 31 -3.94 19.67 -6.06
CA GLY A 31 -3.86 18.79 -7.23
C GLY A 31 -2.84 17.63 -7.15
N ILE A 32 -2.06 17.53 -6.05
CA ILE A 32 -1.00 16.50 -5.92
C ILE A 32 -1.51 15.24 -5.20
N TYR A 33 -2.72 15.26 -4.61
CA TYR A 33 -3.21 14.15 -3.80
C TYR A 33 -4.22 13.25 -4.54
N ALA A 34 -3.83 12.66 -5.67
CA ALA A 34 -4.68 11.65 -6.31
C ALA A 34 -3.93 10.66 -7.21
N ALA A 35 -2.92 9.96 -6.68
CA ALA A 35 -2.63 8.58 -7.11
C ALA A 35 -1.65 7.85 -6.16
N PRO A 36 -2.08 7.23 -5.04
CA PRO A 36 -1.12 6.49 -4.22
C PRO A 36 -1.33 4.96 -4.14
N HIS A 37 -2.50 4.40 -4.47
CA HIS A 37 -2.76 3.00 -4.09
C HIS A 37 -2.49 1.92 -5.17
N ILE A 38 -2.81 2.17 -6.44
CA ILE A 38 -2.70 1.13 -7.49
C ILE A 38 -1.23 0.89 -7.88
N SER A 39 -0.43 1.96 -7.94
CA SER A 39 1.02 1.89 -8.22
C SER A 39 1.77 1.09 -7.14
N ASN A 40 1.36 1.21 -5.87
CA ASN A 40 2.01 0.51 -4.75
C ASN A 40 1.77 -1.01 -4.78
N ILE A 41 0.59 -1.48 -5.17
CA ILE A 41 0.29 -2.93 -5.24
C ILE A 41 1.02 -3.59 -6.41
N ALA A 42 1.04 -2.96 -7.59
CA ALA A 42 1.72 -3.51 -8.76
C ALA A 42 3.24 -3.62 -8.52
N GLU A 43 3.83 -2.61 -7.89
CA GLU A 43 5.24 -2.63 -7.51
C GLU A 43 5.53 -3.72 -6.47
N LEU A 44 4.68 -3.84 -5.44
CA LEU A 44 4.82 -4.88 -4.41
C LEU A 44 4.75 -6.29 -5.02
N LEU A 45 3.84 -6.52 -5.98
CA LEU A 45 3.74 -7.77 -6.72
C LEU A 45 4.99 -8.04 -7.57
N SER A 46 5.54 -7.01 -8.22
CA SER A 46 6.78 -7.15 -9.01
C SER A 46 7.96 -7.53 -8.13
N LEU A 47 8.15 -6.86 -6.99
CA LEU A 47 9.22 -7.19 -6.04
C LEU A 47 9.07 -8.61 -5.49
N LEU A 48 7.84 -9.04 -5.20
CA LEU A 48 7.58 -10.39 -4.72
C LEU A 48 7.83 -11.46 -5.80
N GLN A 49 7.56 -11.16 -7.07
CA GLN A 49 7.93 -12.03 -8.20
C GLN A 49 9.45 -12.10 -8.37
N GLN A 50 10.16 -10.99 -8.24
CA GLN A 50 11.62 -10.98 -8.27
C GLN A 50 12.20 -11.82 -7.13
N MET A 51 11.66 -11.70 -5.92
CA MET A 51 12.02 -12.56 -4.79
C MET A 51 11.81 -14.04 -5.16
N LYS A 52 10.60 -14.43 -5.61
CA LYS A 52 10.30 -15.81 -6.02
C LYS A 52 11.33 -16.37 -7.01
N ASN A 53 11.71 -15.59 -8.01
CA ASN A 53 12.59 -16.04 -9.10
C ASN A 53 14.08 -16.10 -8.72
N SER A 54 14.48 -15.46 -7.62
CA SER A 54 15.88 -15.30 -7.21
C SER A 54 16.20 -16.03 -5.90
N MET A 55 15.23 -16.75 -5.34
CA MET A 55 15.45 -17.68 -4.24
C MET A 55 16.27 -18.88 -4.72
N THR A 56 17.29 -19.22 -3.94
CA THR A 56 18.16 -20.37 -4.16
C THR A 56 18.52 -20.99 -2.80
N GLY A 57 18.98 -22.24 -2.80
CA GLY A 57 19.56 -22.87 -1.61
C GLY A 57 18.62 -22.89 -0.41
N ASP A 58 19.15 -22.44 0.73
CA ASP A 58 18.50 -22.56 2.05
C ASP A 58 17.24 -21.72 2.20
N SER A 59 17.09 -20.63 1.44
CA SER A 59 15.87 -19.84 1.39
C SER A 59 14.63 -20.63 0.93
N LEU A 60 14.81 -21.72 0.15
CA LEU A 60 13.72 -22.59 -0.30
C LEU A 60 13.28 -23.62 0.75
N ASN A 61 14.13 -23.87 1.74
CA ASN A 61 13.92 -24.91 2.76
C ASN A 61 13.09 -24.44 3.95
N LEU A 62 12.76 -23.13 4.02
CA LEU A 62 11.89 -22.62 5.08
C LEU A 62 10.51 -23.27 4.97
N ARG A 63 10.03 -23.77 6.11
CA ARG A 63 8.67 -24.27 6.27
C ARG A 63 7.85 -23.18 6.96
N ILE A 64 6.88 -22.65 6.23
CA ILE A 64 6.09 -21.50 6.63
C ILE A 64 4.63 -21.95 6.74
N GLU A 65 3.99 -21.59 7.84
CA GLU A 65 2.54 -21.75 8.00
C GLU A 65 1.84 -20.95 6.91
N THR A 66 1.12 -21.65 6.04
CA THR A 66 0.46 -21.07 4.88
C THR A 66 -1.03 -21.36 4.97
N PRO A 67 -1.91 -20.35 4.84
CA PRO A 67 -3.34 -20.58 4.84
C PRO A 67 -3.76 -21.58 3.76
N ALA A 68 -4.61 -22.54 4.13
CA ALA A 68 -5.21 -23.47 3.18
C ALA A 68 -6.09 -22.73 2.16
N SER A 69 -6.80 -21.69 2.63
CA SER A 69 -7.59 -20.77 1.82
C SER A 69 -7.25 -19.31 2.11
N ILE A 70 -7.23 -18.51 1.04
CA ILE A 70 -7.02 -17.05 1.08
C ILE A 70 -8.33 -16.26 1.02
N ASP A 71 -9.47 -16.94 1.14
CA ASP A 71 -10.80 -16.32 1.23
C ASP A 71 -11.22 -16.06 2.68
N ASN A 72 -10.57 -16.73 3.63
CA ASN A 72 -10.81 -16.52 5.05
C ASN A 72 -10.06 -15.27 5.53
N VAL A 73 -10.80 -14.27 5.99
CA VAL A 73 -10.25 -13.01 6.53
C VAL A 73 -9.45 -13.22 7.80
N ASN A 74 -9.73 -14.28 8.55
CA ASN A 74 -9.02 -14.64 9.79
C ASN A 74 -7.58 -15.13 9.50
N CYS A 75 -7.26 -15.47 8.25
CA CYS A 75 -5.95 -15.97 7.85
C CYS A 75 -4.92 -14.89 7.50
N ILE A 76 -5.29 -13.61 7.64
CA ILE A 76 -4.39 -12.50 7.26
C ILE A 76 -3.19 -12.42 8.20
N ASP A 77 -3.37 -12.64 9.50
CA ASP A 77 -2.26 -12.59 10.46
C ASP A 77 -1.23 -13.69 10.21
N THR A 78 -1.67 -14.90 9.88
CA THR A 78 -0.78 -16.00 9.45
C THR A 78 0.08 -15.61 8.25
N LEU A 79 -0.48 -14.88 7.27
CA LEU A 79 0.30 -14.38 6.13
C LEU A 79 1.34 -13.35 6.58
N PHE A 80 0.99 -12.46 7.51
CA PHE A 80 1.93 -11.46 8.02
C PHE A 80 3.06 -12.09 8.84
N GLU A 81 2.77 -13.07 9.68
CA GLU A 81 3.77 -13.85 10.40
C GLU A 81 4.72 -14.58 9.43
N GLY A 82 4.17 -15.19 8.37
CA GLY A 82 4.98 -15.85 7.35
C GLY A 82 5.92 -14.88 6.62
N VAL A 83 5.49 -13.64 6.36
CA VAL A 83 6.37 -12.60 5.79
C VAL A 83 7.45 -12.16 6.77
N GLU A 84 7.15 -12.10 8.07
CA GLU A 84 8.16 -11.81 9.09
C GLU A 84 9.24 -12.90 9.14
N LEU A 85 8.86 -14.17 8.98
CA LEU A 85 9.82 -15.28 8.84
C LEU A 85 10.72 -15.11 7.60
N LEU A 86 10.16 -14.68 6.45
CA LEU A 86 10.96 -14.37 5.27
C LEU A 86 11.95 -13.23 5.54
N LYS A 87 11.53 -12.18 6.25
CA LYS A 87 12.36 -11.01 6.56
C LYS A 87 13.58 -11.38 7.40
N ASN A 88 13.43 -12.34 8.29
CA ASN A 88 14.48 -12.78 9.21
C ASN A 88 15.51 -13.72 8.55
N ASN A 89 15.23 -14.26 7.37
CA ASN A 89 16.19 -15.07 6.60
C ASN A 89 17.27 -14.19 5.95
N SER A 90 18.54 -14.54 6.13
CA SER A 90 19.69 -13.79 5.62
C SER A 90 19.68 -13.59 4.12
N ASP A 91 19.30 -14.61 3.35
CA ASP A 91 19.34 -14.61 1.89
C ASP A 91 18.27 -13.69 1.29
N LEU A 92 17.21 -13.45 2.07
CA LEU A 92 16.08 -12.63 1.67
C LEU A 92 16.22 -11.17 2.12
N LYS A 93 17.20 -10.83 2.98
CA LYS A 93 17.43 -9.43 3.41
C LYS A 93 17.66 -8.45 2.26
N LYS A 94 18.17 -8.93 1.12
CA LYS A 94 18.33 -8.14 -0.12
C LYS A 94 17.00 -7.60 -0.68
N PHE A 95 15.86 -8.13 -0.24
CA PHE A 95 14.51 -7.65 -0.57
C PHE A 95 13.94 -6.67 0.48
N SER A 96 14.77 -5.95 1.22
CA SER A 96 14.35 -4.97 2.24
C SER A 96 13.27 -3.99 1.75
N VAL A 97 13.36 -3.54 0.49
CA VAL A 97 12.37 -2.65 -0.13
C VAL A 97 10.97 -3.29 -0.19
N PHE A 98 10.88 -4.59 -0.49
CA PHE A 98 9.62 -5.33 -0.44
C PHE A 98 9.06 -5.31 0.98
N PHE A 99 9.87 -5.69 1.97
CA PHE A 99 9.41 -5.76 3.37
C PHE A 99 8.94 -4.40 3.89
N GLN A 100 9.65 -3.32 3.57
CA GLN A 100 9.24 -1.96 3.95
C GLN A 100 7.88 -1.57 3.34
N LYS A 101 7.66 -1.87 2.06
CA LYS A 101 6.38 -1.57 1.39
C LYS A 101 5.26 -2.48 1.90
N PHE A 102 5.57 -3.74 2.19
CA PHE A 102 4.63 -4.69 2.76
C PHE A 102 4.16 -4.24 4.15
N GLU A 103 5.03 -3.69 4.99
CA GLU A 103 4.63 -3.17 6.30
C GLU A 103 3.64 -2.00 6.20
N ARG A 104 3.81 -1.12 5.21
CA ARG A 104 2.83 -0.06 4.95
C ARG A 104 1.48 -0.64 4.52
N LEU A 105 1.50 -1.72 3.73
CA LEU A 105 0.28 -2.44 3.35
C LEU A 105 -0.39 -3.06 4.59
N LYS A 106 0.37 -3.76 5.43
CA LYS A 106 -0.10 -4.34 6.69
C LYS A 106 -0.78 -3.28 7.56
N GLN A 107 -0.13 -2.14 7.80
CA GLN A 107 -0.69 -1.03 8.58
C GLN A 107 -2.02 -0.51 8.01
N SER A 108 -2.17 -0.48 6.68
CA SER A 108 -3.44 -0.07 6.05
C SER A 108 -4.58 -1.09 6.22
N LEU A 109 -4.25 -2.33 6.56
CA LEU A 109 -5.20 -3.43 6.75
C LEU A 109 -5.53 -3.69 8.22
N ILE A 110 -4.70 -3.24 9.18
CA ILE A 110 -4.94 -3.39 10.63
C ILE A 110 -6.37 -3.00 11.06
N PRO A 111 -6.99 -1.92 10.56
CA PRO A 111 -8.38 -1.57 10.94
C PRO A 111 -9.43 -2.63 10.55
N SER A 112 -9.11 -3.58 9.68
CA SER A 112 -10.01 -4.63 9.18
C SER A 112 -9.76 -6.03 9.77
N LEU A 113 -8.85 -6.17 10.74
CA LEU A 113 -8.41 -7.46 11.30
C LEU A 113 -9.09 -7.83 12.64
N ALA A 114 -10.13 -7.11 13.04
CA ALA A 114 -10.73 -7.24 14.37
C ALA A 114 -11.57 -8.51 14.59
N GLU A 115 -11.61 -9.44 13.64
CA GLU A 115 -12.34 -10.70 13.79
C GLU A 115 -11.39 -11.83 14.16
N GLU A 116 -11.43 -12.22 15.43
CA GLU A 116 -10.79 -13.44 15.92
C GLU A 116 -11.57 -14.64 15.39
N GLY A 117 -10.91 -15.48 14.60
CA GLY A 117 -11.46 -16.77 14.19
C GLY A 117 -10.37 -17.71 13.72
N GLU A 118 -10.73 -18.99 13.57
CA GLU A 118 -9.74 -20.01 13.22
C GLU A 118 -9.29 -19.85 11.76
N CYS A 119 -7.98 -19.92 11.55
CA CYS A 119 -7.36 -20.06 10.23
C CYS A 119 -6.80 -21.47 10.09
N GLU A 120 -7.30 -22.22 9.10
CA GLU A 120 -6.70 -23.49 8.72
C GLU A 120 -5.38 -23.25 7.98
N THR A 121 -4.28 -23.76 8.52
CA THR A 121 -2.94 -23.62 7.96
C THR A 121 -2.33 -24.96 7.58
N GLU A 122 -1.39 -24.89 6.64
CA GLU A 122 -0.54 -26.00 6.27
C GLU A 122 0.93 -25.54 6.23
N ARG A 123 1.84 -26.38 6.72
CA ARG A 123 3.27 -26.13 6.54
C ARG A 123 3.68 -26.35 5.09
N ARG A 124 4.02 -25.26 4.41
CA ARG A 124 4.46 -25.28 3.01
C ARG A 124 5.86 -24.69 2.88
N ASN A 125 6.51 -24.96 1.76
CA ASN A 125 7.80 -24.36 1.45
C ASN A 125 7.64 -22.88 1.04
N THR A 126 8.76 -22.16 1.05
CA THR A 126 8.84 -20.73 0.72
C THR A 126 8.16 -20.38 -0.61
N THR A 127 8.39 -21.17 -1.65
CA THR A 127 7.81 -20.94 -2.98
C THR A 127 6.28 -20.98 -2.93
N LYS A 128 5.71 -21.99 -2.25
CA LYS A 128 4.26 -22.13 -2.11
C LYS A 128 3.65 -21.03 -1.25
N PHE A 129 4.34 -20.64 -0.18
CA PHE A 129 3.94 -19.49 0.62
C PHE A 129 3.90 -18.20 -0.22
N ILE A 130 4.96 -17.90 -0.98
CA ILE A 130 5.02 -16.72 -1.85
C ILE A 130 3.92 -16.73 -2.92
N GLU A 131 3.59 -17.90 -3.50
CA GLU A 131 2.48 -18.03 -4.45
C GLU A 131 1.13 -17.64 -3.83
N LYS A 132 0.88 -18.02 -2.56
CA LYS A 132 -0.31 -17.58 -1.84
C LYS A 132 -0.28 -16.09 -1.53
N LEU A 133 0.86 -15.56 -1.11
CA LEU A 133 1.02 -14.14 -0.83
C LEU A 133 0.76 -13.26 -2.07
N ILE A 134 1.26 -13.67 -3.24
CA ILE A 134 0.96 -13.03 -4.53
C ILE A 134 -0.55 -13.00 -4.77
N THR A 135 -1.24 -14.12 -4.51
CA THR A 135 -2.67 -14.23 -4.75
C THR A 135 -3.47 -13.36 -3.80
N PHE A 136 -3.08 -13.32 -2.52
CA PHE A 136 -3.64 -12.42 -1.51
C PHE A 136 -3.52 -10.95 -1.94
N ILE A 137 -2.31 -10.50 -2.27
CA ILE A 137 -2.06 -9.11 -2.69
C ILE A 137 -2.87 -8.74 -3.96
N ARG A 138 -3.01 -9.69 -4.90
CA ARG A 138 -3.88 -9.49 -6.09
C ARG A 138 -5.35 -9.33 -5.73
N LYS A 139 -5.86 -10.06 -4.73
CA LYS A 139 -7.25 -9.91 -4.27
C LYS A 139 -7.50 -8.54 -3.66
N LEU A 140 -6.55 -7.99 -2.90
CA LEU A 140 -6.63 -6.63 -2.37
C LEU A 140 -6.81 -5.57 -3.47
N SER A 141 -6.21 -5.79 -4.65
CA SER A 141 -6.42 -4.90 -5.81
C SER A 141 -7.82 -5.01 -6.43
N LYS A 142 -8.50 -6.16 -6.30
CA LYS A 142 -9.82 -6.40 -6.89
C LYS A 142 -10.95 -5.93 -5.98
N GLY A 143 -10.79 -6.06 -4.65
CA GLY A 143 -11.80 -5.68 -3.66
C GLY A 143 -12.08 -4.17 -3.55
N LYS A 144 -11.24 -3.30 -4.13
CA LYS A 144 -11.48 -1.84 -4.17
C LYS A 144 -12.38 -1.36 -5.32
N ARG A 145 -12.95 -2.28 -6.11
CA ARG A 145 -13.98 -1.99 -7.13
C ARG A 145 -15.33 -2.54 -6.65
N ALA A 146 -15.92 -1.89 -5.67
CA ALA A 146 -17.33 -2.03 -5.31
C ALA A 146 -17.81 -0.68 -4.78
#